data_AF-A0A940QCM8-F1
#
_entry.id   AF-A0A940QCM8-F1
#
_cell.length_a   1.000
_cell.length_b   1.000
_cell.length_c   1.000
_cell.angle_alpha   90.00
_cell.angle_beta   90.00
_cell.angle_gamma   90.00
#
_symmetry.space_group_name_H-M   'P 1'
#
loop_
_entity.id
_entity.type
_entity.pdbx_description
1 polymer ?
#
loop_
_entity_poly.entity_id
_entity_poly.type
_entity_poly.pdbx_seq_one_letter_code
_entity_poly.pdbx_strand_id
1 'polypeptide(L)'
;MLGKPEHGWTCFSIDGEGGYDLSYLTDIPFVWLEQAISGLENMRPFCVCGYLEPGRCICTVSFFGCYVVIEDEDNRPLNDEDIVHKHYNIGMLDFCRRLYDDISADLDGWASFDGYASFQNDEYFEEKKQRLIELLDRLKNLTDEKAHFLTQALIY
;
A
#
# COMPACT_ATOMS: atom_id res chain seq x y z
N MET A 1 -6.25 -1.43 3.27
CA MET A 1 -6.78 -2.04 2.06
C MET A 1 -7.38 -0.95 1.22
N LEU A 2 -6.93 -0.94 -0.03
CA LEU A 2 -7.15 0.12 -0.98
C LEU A 2 -8.46 -0.13 -1.71
N GLY A 3 -9.37 0.82 -1.60
CA GLY A 3 -10.55 0.87 -2.46
C GLY A 3 -10.14 1.08 -3.91
N LYS A 4 -11.06 0.74 -4.82
CA LYS A 4 -10.89 1.07 -6.23
C LYS A 4 -10.54 2.56 -6.37
N PRO A 5 -9.55 2.90 -7.19
CA PRO A 5 -9.22 4.30 -7.40
C PRO A 5 -10.32 5.01 -8.20
N GLU A 6 -10.80 6.14 -7.70
CA GLU A 6 -11.90 6.93 -8.28
C GLU A 6 -11.60 8.42 -8.16
N HIS A 7 -11.78 9.17 -9.24
CA HIS A 7 -11.62 10.63 -9.27
C HIS A 7 -10.29 11.18 -8.71
N GLY A 8 -9.20 10.40 -8.76
CA GLY A 8 -7.90 10.79 -8.23
C GLY A 8 -7.66 10.40 -6.78
N TRP A 9 -8.57 9.62 -6.19
CA TRP A 9 -8.54 9.20 -4.80
C TRP A 9 -8.70 7.68 -4.65
N THR A 10 -8.14 7.13 -3.57
CA THR A 10 -8.39 5.75 -3.13
C THR A 10 -8.60 5.74 -1.63
N CYS A 11 -9.60 5.00 -1.17
CA CYS A 11 -9.84 4.87 0.26
C CYS A 11 -8.93 3.79 0.86
N PHE A 12 -8.10 4.13 1.84
CA PHE A 12 -7.34 3.18 2.63
C PHE A 12 -8.03 2.88 3.96
N SER A 13 -8.39 1.60 4.17
CA SER A 13 -9.06 1.11 5.38
C SER A 13 -8.53 -0.26 5.80
N ILE A 14 -8.47 -0.58 7.09
CA ILE A 14 -8.11 -1.94 7.54
C ILE A 14 -9.29 -2.53 8.30
N ASP A 15 -9.79 -3.67 7.84
CA ASP A 15 -10.99 -4.35 8.38
C ASP A 15 -12.25 -3.45 8.44
N GLY A 16 -12.39 -2.55 7.45
CA GLY A 16 -13.49 -1.59 7.39
C GLY A 16 -13.37 -0.44 8.39
N GLU A 17 -12.28 -0.39 9.16
CA GLU A 17 -11.99 0.67 10.10
C GLU A 17 -10.89 1.60 9.58
N GLY A 18 -11.12 2.91 9.71
CA GLY A 18 -10.31 3.91 9.02
C GLY A 18 -10.77 4.05 7.58
N GLY A 19 -10.90 5.29 7.11
CA GLY A 19 -11.33 5.64 5.77
C GLY A 19 -10.48 6.82 5.35
N TYR A 20 -9.22 6.52 5.07
CA TYR A 20 -8.22 7.52 4.73
C TYR A 20 -8.24 7.71 3.22
N ASP A 21 -8.81 8.81 2.74
CA ASP A 21 -8.84 9.09 1.31
C ASP A 21 -7.46 9.58 0.87
N LEU A 22 -6.77 8.74 0.11
CA LEU A 22 -5.40 8.99 -0.32
C LEU A 22 -5.39 9.57 -1.74
N SER A 23 -4.69 10.68 -1.93
CA SER A 23 -4.42 11.29 -3.24
C SER A 23 -3.09 10.84 -3.84
N TYR A 24 -2.71 11.41 -4.99
CA TYR A 24 -1.49 11.06 -5.73
C TYR A 24 -1.39 9.58 -6.10
N LEU A 25 -2.45 9.07 -6.73
CA LEU A 25 -2.56 7.68 -7.18
C LEU A 25 -1.50 7.27 -8.21
N THR A 26 -0.75 8.22 -8.77
CA THR A 26 0.37 7.93 -9.66
C THR A 26 1.45 7.10 -8.99
N ASP A 27 1.60 7.25 -7.67
CA ASP A 27 2.73 6.72 -6.90
C ASP A 27 2.29 5.59 -5.97
N ILE A 28 1.09 5.68 -5.39
CA ILE A 28 0.59 4.74 -4.37
C ILE A 28 0.77 3.27 -4.77
N PRO A 29 0.24 2.77 -5.90
CA PRO A 29 0.30 1.33 -6.18
C PRO A 29 1.75 0.87 -6.37
N PHE A 30 2.61 1.67 -7.01
CA PHE A 30 4.00 1.31 -7.25
C PHE A 30 4.83 1.33 -5.96
N VAL A 31 4.78 2.45 -5.22
CA VAL A 31 5.56 2.63 -4.00
C VAL A 31 5.14 1.61 -2.94
N TRP A 32 3.85 1.35 -2.79
CA TRP A 32 3.37 0.39 -1.79
C TRP A 32 3.82 -1.03 -2.11
N LEU A 33 3.74 -1.44 -3.38
CA LEU A 33 4.25 -2.75 -3.82
C LEU A 33 5.76 -2.86 -3.60
N GLU A 34 6.53 -1.84 -3.96
CA GLU A 34 7.99 -1.83 -3.80
C GLU A 34 8.42 -1.91 -2.33
N GLN A 35 7.75 -1.18 -1.42
CA GLN A 35 8.00 -1.25 0.02
C GLN A 35 7.66 -2.63 0.59
N ALA A 36 6.53 -3.21 0.18
CA ALA A 36 6.12 -4.54 0.61
C ALA A 36 7.09 -5.63 0.13
N ILE A 37 7.51 -5.57 -1.14
CA ILE A 37 8.52 -6.46 -1.73
C ILE A 37 9.83 -6.33 -0.96
N SER A 38 10.32 -5.11 -0.75
CA SER A 38 11.57 -4.88 -0.02
C SER A 38 11.52 -5.41 1.41
N GLY A 39 10.39 -5.21 2.10
CA GLY A 39 10.16 -5.74 3.44
C GLY A 39 10.20 -7.27 3.50
N LEU A 40 9.56 -7.94 2.54
CA LEU A 40 9.56 -9.40 2.44
C LEU A 40 10.93 -9.97 2.06
N GLU A 41 11.64 -9.36 1.10
CA GLU A 41 12.97 -9.80 0.67
C GLU A 41 13.98 -9.78 1.81
N ASN A 42 13.90 -8.73 2.64
CA ASN A 42 14.85 -8.50 3.72
C ASN A 42 14.37 -9.02 5.08
N MET A 43 13.14 -9.54 5.16
CA MET A 43 12.46 -9.90 6.40
C MET A 43 12.55 -8.76 7.42
N ARG A 44 12.02 -7.59 7.04
CA ARG A 44 11.96 -6.38 7.89
C ARG A 44 10.57 -5.75 7.82
N PRO A 45 10.11 -5.10 8.90
CA PRO A 45 8.96 -4.20 8.83
C PRO A 45 9.17 -3.15 7.75
N PHE A 46 8.08 -2.72 7.12
CA PHE A 46 8.08 -1.66 6.11
C PHE A 46 6.99 -0.63 6.39
N CYS A 47 7.07 0.52 5.73
CA CYS A 47 6.03 1.54 5.81
C CYS A 47 5.43 1.77 4.44
N VAL A 48 4.12 2.00 4.40
CA VAL A 48 3.44 2.57 3.24
C VAL A 48 2.81 3.89 3.65
N CYS A 49 2.83 4.86 2.73
CA CYS A 49 2.37 6.22 3.02
C CYS A 49 1.47 6.73 1.91
N GLY A 50 0.55 7.63 2.24
CA GLY A 50 -0.30 8.34 1.28
C GLY A 50 -0.68 9.73 1.79
N TYR A 51 -0.98 10.64 0.87
CA TYR A 51 -1.37 12.02 1.20
C TYR A 51 -2.89 12.12 1.41
N LEU A 52 -3.30 12.88 2.42
CA LEU A 52 -4.71 13.10 2.80
C LEU A 52 -5.26 14.46 2.34
N GLU A 53 -4.37 15.42 2.04
CA GLU A 53 -4.71 16.80 1.62
C GLU A 53 -5.76 17.51 2.52
N PRO A 54 -5.37 18.04 3.69
CA PRO A 54 -4.00 18.13 4.23
C PRO A 54 -3.59 16.88 5.03
N GLY A 55 -2.29 16.58 5.01
CA GLY A 55 -1.67 15.60 5.91
C GLY A 55 -1.21 14.34 5.20
N ARG A 56 -0.63 13.43 5.97
CA ARG A 56 -0.07 12.18 5.47
C ARG A 56 -0.43 11.02 6.38
N CYS A 57 -0.99 9.98 5.78
CA CYS A 57 -1.15 8.69 6.42
C CYS A 57 0.15 7.89 6.30
N ILE A 58 0.62 7.35 7.41
CA ILE A 58 1.75 6.43 7.49
C ILE A 58 1.26 5.14 8.15
N CYS A 59 1.34 4.03 7.40
CA CYS A 59 1.05 2.71 7.91
C CYS A 59 2.34 1.90 8.02
N THR A 60 2.80 1.67 9.25
CA THR A 60 3.91 0.75 9.55
C THR A 60 3.38 -0.68 9.62
N VAL A 61 3.88 -1.54 8.75
CA VAL A 61 3.53 -2.95 8.65
C VAL A 61 4.64 -3.78 9.31
N SER A 62 4.31 -4.38 10.45
CA SER A 62 5.18 -5.29 11.21
C SER A 62 4.81 -6.75 10.93
N PHE A 63 5.58 -7.70 11.46
CA PHE A 63 5.34 -9.13 11.27
C PHE A 63 3.95 -9.57 11.76
N PHE A 64 3.44 -8.96 12.82
CA PHE A 64 2.23 -9.40 13.51
C PHE A 64 1.13 -8.32 13.62
N GLY A 65 1.39 -7.11 13.13
CA GLY A 65 0.44 -6.02 13.26
C GLY A 65 0.78 -4.84 12.39
N CYS A 66 -0.22 -4.00 12.14
CA CYS A 66 -0.08 -2.73 11.43
C CYS A 66 -0.39 -1.56 12.37
N TYR A 67 0.32 -0.46 12.18
CA TYR A 67 0.17 0.75 12.97
C TYR A 67 -0.04 1.92 12.02
N VAL A 68 -1.16 2.61 12.15
CA VAL A 68 -1.45 3.80 11.34
C VAL A 68 -1.30 5.04 12.19
N VAL A 69 -0.53 5.99 11.67
CA VAL A 69 -0.31 7.33 12.21
C VAL A 69 -0.65 8.35 11.13
N ILE A 70 -1.27 9.45 11.53
CA ILE A 70 -1.42 10.63 10.68
C ILE A 70 -0.37 11.65 11.09
N GLU A 71 0.30 12.24 10.11
CA GLU A 71 1.26 13.34 10.28
C GLU A 71 0.80 14.58 9.50
N ASP A 72 1.21 15.75 9.96
CA ASP A 72 1.05 16.99 9.22
C ASP A 72 2.04 17.02 8.03
N GLU A 73 1.55 17.37 6.84
CA GLU A 73 2.38 17.37 5.63
C GLU A 73 3.43 18.49 5.62
N ASP A 74 3.18 19.58 6.35
CA ASP A 74 4.07 20.74 6.50
C ASP A 74 5.08 20.55 7.66
N ASN A 75 5.14 19.36 8.27
CA ASN A 75 5.96 19.04 9.45
C ASN A 75 5.64 19.90 10.67
N ARG A 76 4.39 20.37 10.80
CA ARG A 76 3.94 21.08 12.00
C ARG A 76 3.61 20.05 13.09
N PRO A 77 3.79 20.41 14.37
CA PRO A 77 3.28 19.57 15.44
C PRO A 77 1.77 19.41 15.26
N LEU A 78 1.29 18.16 15.20
CA LEU A 78 -0.12 17.89 15.31
C LEU A 78 -0.61 18.25 16.72
N ASN A 79 -1.86 18.68 16.84
CA ASN A 79 -2.47 18.78 18.16
C ASN A 79 -2.68 17.36 18.71
N ASP A 80 -2.66 17.20 20.03
CA ASP A 80 -2.87 15.89 20.67
C ASP A 80 -4.17 15.20 20.21
N GLU A 81 -5.19 15.99 19.87
CA GLU A 81 -6.49 15.53 19.35
C GLU A 81 -6.42 14.99 17.91
N ASP A 82 -5.42 15.40 17.15
CA ASP A 82 -5.20 15.02 15.74
C ASP A 82 -4.26 13.80 15.61
N ILE A 83 -3.62 13.39 16.70
CA ILE A 83 -2.74 12.21 16.74
C ILE A 83 -3.60 10.95 16.74
N VAL A 84 -3.78 10.36 15.56
CA VAL A 84 -4.46 9.07 15.41
C VAL A 84 -3.44 7.94 15.55
N HIS A 85 -3.61 7.09 16.56
CA HIS A 85 -2.87 5.84 16.70
C HIS A 85 -3.84 4.67 16.57
N LYS A 86 -3.86 4.02 15.41
CA LYS A 86 -4.62 2.77 15.22
C LYS A 86 -3.68 1.59 15.11
N HIS A 87 -3.98 0.56 15.88
CA HIS A 87 -3.31 -0.74 15.81
C HIS A 87 -4.28 -1.78 15.25
N TYR A 88 -3.80 -2.53 14.28
CA TYR A 88 -4.55 -3.61 13.65
C TYR A 88 -3.76 -4.91 13.76
N ASN A 89 -4.45 -5.99 14.15
CA ASN A 89 -3.83 -7.32 14.30
C ASN A 89 -3.73 -8.04 12.94
N ILE A 90 -3.14 -7.36 11.96
CA ILE A 90 -2.85 -7.88 10.62
C ILE A 90 -1.34 -7.85 10.43
N GLY A 91 -0.76 -9.04 10.26
CA GLY A 91 0.65 -9.19 10.03
C GLY A 91 1.06 -8.91 8.59
N MET A 92 2.38 -8.78 8.40
CA MET A 92 3.02 -8.49 7.12
C MET A 92 2.50 -9.35 5.96
N LEU A 93 2.36 -10.66 6.15
CA LEU A 93 1.90 -11.56 5.09
C LEU A 93 0.46 -11.29 4.67
N ASP A 94 -0.43 -11.08 5.64
CA ASP A 94 -1.83 -10.80 5.36
C ASP A 94 -1.99 -9.42 4.72
N PHE A 95 -1.21 -8.43 5.16
CA PHE A 95 -1.15 -7.12 4.51
C PHE A 95 -0.72 -7.25 3.04
N CYS A 96 0.34 -8.01 2.74
CA CYS A 96 0.83 -8.20 1.37
C CYS A 96 -0.19 -8.92 0.48
N ARG A 97 -0.88 -9.95 0.98
CA ARG A 97 -1.96 -10.63 0.22
C ARG A 97 -3.08 -9.66 -0.11
N ARG A 98 -3.51 -8.90 0.90
CA ARG A 98 -4.54 -7.88 0.79
C ARG A 98 -4.18 -6.80 -0.23
N LEU A 99 -2.96 -6.29 -0.18
CA LEU A 99 -2.44 -5.33 -1.17
C LEU A 99 -2.43 -5.91 -2.59
N TYR A 100 -1.99 -7.16 -2.74
CA TYR A 100 -2.02 -7.86 -4.03
C TYR A 100 -3.45 -7.95 -4.57
N ASP A 101 -4.41 -8.38 -3.75
CA ASP A 101 -5.81 -8.55 -4.15
C ASP A 101 -6.43 -7.22 -4.61
N ASP A 102 -6.23 -6.14 -3.83
CA ASP A 102 -6.79 -4.81 -4.11
C ASP A 102 -6.27 -4.22 -5.42
N ILE A 103 -4.96 -4.31 -5.68
CA ILE A 103 -4.36 -3.76 -6.90
C ILE A 103 -4.69 -4.64 -8.11
N SER A 104 -4.65 -5.97 -7.95
CA SER A 104 -4.96 -6.90 -9.04
C SER A 104 -6.42 -6.84 -9.49
N ALA A 105 -7.34 -6.42 -8.61
CA ALA A 105 -8.75 -6.32 -8.93
C ALA A 105 -9.08 -5.23 -9.98
N ASP A 106 -8.25 -4.19 -10.12
CA ASP A 106 -8.47 -3.11 -11.09
C ASP A 106 -7.16 -2.50 -11.62
N LEU A 107 -6.36 -3.32 -12.31
CA LEU A 107 -5.08 -2.90 -12.92
C LEU A 107 -5.25 -1.71 -13.88
N ASP A 108 -6.31 -1.69 -14.66
CA ASP A 108 -6.59 -0.61 -15.62
C ASP A 108 -6.90 0.69 -14.87
N GLY A 109 -7.68 0.61 -13.81
CA GLY A 109 -7.91 1.73 -12.89
C GLY A 109 -6.58 2.29 -12.38
N TRP A 110 -5.74 1.47 -11.77
CA TRP A 110 -4.45 1.91 -11.24
C TRP A 110 -3.48 2.44 -12.30
N ALA A 111 -3.43 1.83 -13.49
CA ALA A 111 -2.57 2.27 -14.60
C ALA A 111 -3.07 3.56 -15.26
N SER A 112 -4.38 3.85 -15.19
CA SER A 112 -4.99 5.03 -15.82
C SER A 112 -4.61 6.35 -15.13
N PHE A 113 -4.26 6.33 -13.84
CA PHE A 113 -3.89 7.54 -13.11
C PHE A 113 -2.49 8.02 -13.47
N ASP A 114 -2.43 9.28 -13.89
CA ASP A 114 -1.25 9.98 -14.35
C ASP A 114 -1.31 11.46 -13.95
N GLY A 115 -0.17 12.12 -13.99
CA GLY A 115 -0.16 13.56 -14.26
C GLY A 115 -0.08 13.75 -15.77
N TYR A 116 -1.17 14.17 -16.42
CA TYR A 116 -1.25 14.70 -17.81
C TYR A 116 -0.71 13.85 -19.00
N ALA A 117 0.02 12.76 -18.80
CA ALA A 117 0.74 11.96 -19.80
C ALA A 117 0.02 10.68 -20.36
N SER A 118 -0.83 9.99 -19.60
CA SER A 118 -1.57 8.76 -20.00
C SER A 118 -2.72 9.05 -20.95
N PHE A 119 -3.38 10.20 -20.87
CA PHE A 119 -4.48 10.56 -21.78
C PHE A 119 -4.05 10.76 -23.25
N GLN A 120 -2.74 10.79 -23.53
CA GLN A 120 -2.20 11.05 -24.86
C GLN A 120 -1.30 9.94 -25.39
N ASN A 121 -1.00 8.90 -24.59
CA ASN A 121 -0.05 7.86 -24.99
C ASN A 121 -0.43 6.46 -24.47
N ASP A 122 -1.03 5.66 -25.34
CA ASP A 122 -1.40 4.26 -25.06
C ASP A 122 -0.18 3.40 -24.67
N GLU A 123 1.02 3.69 -25.20
CA GLU A 123 2.26 2.96 -24.86
C GLU A 123 2.60 3.13 -23.37
N TYR A 124 2.46 4.35 -22.85
CA TYR A 124 2.76 4.65 -21.45
C TYR A 124 1.79 3.96 -20.48
N PHE A 125 0.51 3.88 -20.83
CA PHE A 125 -0.48 3.14 -20.05
C PHE A 125 -0.11 1.65 -19.96
N GLU A 126 0.22 1.03 -21.09
CA GLU A 126 0.60 -0.38 -21.14
C GLU A 126 1.92 -0.65 -20.39
N GLU A 127 2.91 0.24 -20.48
CA GLU A 127 4.15 0.16 -19.69
C GLU A 127 3.87 0.17 -18.18
N LYS A 128 3.01 1.08 -17.71
CA LYS A 128 2.63 1.15 -16.29
C LYS A 128 1.90 -0.10 -15.83
N LYS A 129 0.94 -0.57 -16.63
CA LYS A 129 0.19 -1.78 -16.36
C LYS A 129 1.11 -3.00 -16.29
N GLN A 130 2.04 -3.12 -17.24
CA GLN A 130 3.02 -4.19 -17.26
C GLN A 130 3.93 -4.15 -16.03
N ARG A 131 4.39 -2.96 -15.60
CA ARG A 131 5.15 -2.81 -14.36
C ARG A 131 4.35 -3.22 -13.12
N LEU A 132 3.06 -2.91 -13.04
CA LEU A 132 2.21 -3.36 -11.93
C LEU A 132 2.11 -4.89 -11.90
N ILE A 133 1.94 -5.53 -13.06
CA ILE A 133 1.89 -7.00 -13.17
C ILE A 133 3.19 -7.62 -12.64
N GLU A 134 4.35 -7.11 -13.05
CA GLU A 134 5.66 -7.60 -12.61
C GLU A 134 5.86 -7.47 -11.09
N LEU A 135 5.47 -6.33 -10.53
CA LEU A 135 5.54 -6.10 -9.08
C LEU A 135 4.58 -7.02 -8.31
N LEU A 136 3.36 -7.22 -8.82
CA LEU A 136 2.37 -8.11 -8.20
C LEU A 136 2.83 -9.57 -8.22
N ASP A 137 3.39 -10.04 -9.34
CA ASP A 137 3.95 -11.38 -9.44
C ASP A 137 5.12 -11.56 -8.46
N ARG A 138 5.99 -10.55 -8.33
CA ARG A 138 7.08 -10.57 -7.35
C ARG A 138 6.55 -10.62 -5.92
N LEU A 139 5.58 -9.77 -5.58
CA LEU A 139 4.97 -9.71 -4.26
C LEU A 139 4.32 -11.05 -3.89
N LYS A 140 3.55 -11.64 -4.80
CA LYS A 140 2.89 -12.94 -4.59
C LYS A 140 3.89 -14.04 -4.31
N ASN A 141 4.91 -14.18 -5.17
CA ASN A 141 5.93 -15.22 -5.02
C ASN A 141 6.67 -15.10 -3.68
N LEU A 142 7.06 -13.89 -3.28
CA LEU A 142 7.71 -13.65 -1.98
C LEU A 142 6.77 -13.94 -0.81
N THR A 143 5.50 -13.55 -0.90
CA THR A 143 4.51 -13.79 0.15
C THR A 143 4.31 -15.29 0.38
N ASP A 144 4.22 -16.08 -0.69
CA ASP A 144 4.09 -17.54 -0.62
C ASP A 144 5.36 -18.19 -0.06
N GLU A 145 6.54 -17.75 -0.50
CA GLU A 145 7.83 -18.23 0.02
C GLU A 145 7.97 -17.98 1.53
N LYS A 146 7.68 -16.76 1.98
CA LYS A 146 7.83 -16.37 3.39
C LYS A 146 6.73 -16.96 4.28
N ALA A 147 5.53 -17.19 3.77
CA ALA A 147 4.48 -17.90 4.49
C ALA A 147 4.92 -19.32 4.86
N HIS A 148 5.59 -20.02 3.95
CA HIS A 148 6.16 -21.34 4.23
C HIS A 148 7.23 -21.28 5.33
N PHE A 149 8.14 -20.30 5.27
CA PHE A 149 9.19 -20.11 6.26
C PHE A 149 8.65 -19.79 7.67
N LEU A 150 7.72 -18.84 7.79
CA LEU A 150 7.16 -18.44 9.08
C LEU A 150 6.30 -19.53 9.72
N THR A 151 5.62 -20.36 8.90
CA THR A 151 4.89 -21.53 9.40
C THR A 151 5.83 -22.58 10.00
N GLN A 152 7.03 -22.76 9.44
CA GLN A 152 8.04 -23.69 9.98
C GLN A 152 8.78 -23.14 11.20
N ALA A 153 9.03 -21.83 11.25
CA ALA A 153 9.75 -21.19 12.35
C ALA A 153 8.93 -21.14 13.66
N LEU A 154 7.59 -21.12 13.57
CA LEU A 154 6.67 -21.10 14.73
C LEU A 154 6.38 -22.48 15.34
N ILE A 155 7.04 -23.55 14.85
CA ILE A 155 6.92 -24.93 15.37
C ILE A 155 8.04 -25.25 16.39
N TYR A 156 8.94 -24.30 16.67
CA TYR A 156 9.98 -24.39 17.71
C TYR A 156 9.79 -23.30 18.77
#